data_AF-A0AA96RW55-F1
#
_entry.id   AF-A0AA96RW55-F1
#
_cell.length_a   1.000
_cell.length_b   1.000
_cell.length_c   1.000
_cell.angle_alpha   90.00
_cell.angle_beta   90.00
_cell.angle_gamma   90.00
#
_symmetry.space_group_name_H-M   'P 1'
#
loop_
_entity.id
_entity.type
_entity.pdbx_description
1 polymer ?
#
loop_
_entity_poly.entity_id
_entity_poly.type
_entity_poly.pdbx_seq_one_letter_code
_entity_poly.pdbx_strand_id
1 'polypeptide(L)'
;MIERTSENAAEDNNVIPVTLDANFFFERAVRSLDRFQYDKALKNFRKAVEYEPDNPVNHCNMAGILSEMGNYTASNEILTHVLEKIDPAMTECHFYMANNFANMESFEEAERSLITYLEEDASGEFMAESEELMELLQYELNRPAPLVRIRSREGVVEHDRARSMLEEGKFPQAVQLLEEIIANTPDFLAAHNNLALAYFYMGRFAKAKDCLDEVLRQDPGNLHALCNMAIFLQYAGDKVQLEHLLGMLEATVPFHQEHVFKMATTMGILGRHTAAYSHFRRLLKDEEVAGDAGLYHYCAAAASNSGLYTEALRCWRQAAKLDPASAVPAFFLSQLQQARSEDKAMPAVSYNYQLPFQEQLKQWKGNPARFTEEVRSNPLLRASFFWALRYGDASTKLQVTEALRWIEDEEISGVLRGILEQEPLQEDRLQEAALLSLQRLIGDGLDEPAGPGGEQEPAAAGFKGPPEWREDWQRIIDHTAAMMDRRGEAAMKQDAEYIWKQFIARLYPDVPLFRNDGGWCAALDYLTAKLHGHPVTFREAAQRYGVSVSMVSRYARRIDSECDIQDMLPGTGSLSPSTNNI
;
A
#
# COMPACT_ATOMS: atom_id res chain seq x y z
N MET A 1 -53.00 1.66 36.46
CA MET A 1 -54.38 1.54 36.98
C MET A 1 -55.27 2.30 36.00
N ILE A 2 -55.95 1.60 35.09
CA ILE A 2 -56.93 2.21 34.19
C ILE A 2 -58.28 1.57 34.55
N GLU A 3 -59.20 2.42 34.97
CA GLU A 3 -60.56 2.07 35.39
C GLU A 3 -61.35 1.50 34.21
N ARG A 4 -62.01 0.37 34.48
CA ARG A 4 -63.11 -0.15 33.66
C ARG A 4 -64.35 0.70 33.90
N THR A 5 -64.96 1.20 32.84
CA THR A 5 -66.40 1.47 32.73
C THR A 5 -66.77 1.15 31.28
N SER A 6 -67.87 0.48 30.92
CA SER A 6 -68.99 -0.15 31.60
C SER A 6 -69.69 -0.99 30.50
N GLU A 7 -70.06 -2.23 30.80
CA GLU A 7 -70.82 -3.08 29.88
C GLU A 7 -72.29 -2.62 29.77
N ASN A 8 -72.82 -2.75 28.55
CA ASN A 8 -74.23 -2.81 28.11
C ASN A 8 -75.03 -1.50 27.89
N ALA A 9 -75.15 -1.12 26.61
CA ALA A 9 -76.43 -1.08 25.88
C ALA A 9 -76.16 -0.90 24.37
N ALA A 10 -76.81 -1.72 23.54
CA ALA A 10 -76.59 -1.84 22.10
C ALA A 10 -77.34 -0.76 21.27
N GLU A 11 -76.87 -0.62 20.02
CA GLU A 11 -77.60 -0.10 18.85
C GLU A 11 -77.89 1.40 18.80
N ASP A 12 -76.88 2.19 18.45
CA ASP A 12 -76.79 2.96 17.19
C ASP A 12 -75.65 3.96 17.36
N ASN A 13 -74.41 3.57 17.05
CA ASN A 13 -73.36 4.55 16.88
C ASN A 13 -72.13 3.95 16.23
N ASN A 14 -71.68 4.61 15.18
CA ASN A 14 -70.48 4.36 14.40
C ASN A 14 -69.20 4.68 15.22
N VAL A 15 -69.12 4.20 16.46
CA VAL A 15 -68.05 4.51 17.43
C VAL A 15 -67.00 3.43 17.33
N ILE A 16 -65.95 3.73 16.56
CA ILE A 16 -64.71 2.96 16.57
C ILE A 16 -64.03 3.20 17.94
N PRO A 17 -63.77 2.16 18.76
CA PRO A 17 -63.04 2.34 20.00
C PRO A 17 -61.63 2.83 19.69
N VAL A 18 -61.30 4.03 20.17
CA VAL A 18 -59.95 4.59 20.03
C VAL A 18 -59.11 4.11 21.20
N THR A 19 -58.11 3.27 20.94
CA THR A 19 -57.07 2.97 21.92
C THR A 19 -56.09 4.14 21.98
N LEU A 20 -55.88 4.69 23.18
CA LEU A 20 -54.91 5.77 23.42
C LEU A 20 -53.58 5.16 23.87
N ASP A 21 -52.98 4.36 22.99
CA ASP A 21 -51.68 3.70 23.20
C ASP A 21 -50.52 4.52 22.59
N ALA A 22 -49.28 4.04 22.75
CA ALA A 22 -48.10 4.71 22.21
C ALA A 22 -48.20 4.94 20.69
N ASN A 23 -48.69 3.94 19.94
CA ASN A 23 -48.86 4.04 18.49
C ASN A 23 -49.87 5.14 18.10
N PHE A 24 -50.99 5.26 18.82
CA PHE A 24 -51.94 6.35 18.61
C PHE A 24 -51.29 7.74 18.75
N PHE A 25 -50.48 7.93 19.78
CA PHE A 25 -49.77 9.20 19.99
C PHE A 25 -48.65 9.39 18.95
N PHE A 26 -47.94 8.35 18.58
CA PHE A 26 -46.92 8.36 17.52
C PHE A 26 -47.49 8.82 16.18
N GLU A 27 -48.56 8.17 15.68
CA GLU A 27 -49.21 8.55 14.42
C GLU A 27 -49.77 9.98 14.44
N ARG A 28 -50.20 10.45 15.61
CA ARG A 28 -50.67 11.83 15.78
C ARG A 28 -49.50 12.83 15.79
N ALA A 29 -48.35 12.42 16.32
CA ALA A 29 -47.13 13.20 16.30
C ALA A 29 -46.63 13.37 14.86
N VAL A 30 -46.54 12.27 14.10
CA VAL A 30 -46.17 12.29 12.67
C VAL A 30 -47.12 13.17 11.85
N ARG A 31 -48.44 13.02 12.01
CA ARG A 31 -49.42 13.90 11.32
C ARG A 31 -49.29 15.39 11.70
N SER A 32 -48.79 15.68 12.89
CA SER A 32 -48.53 17.05 13.32
C SER A 32 -47.22 17.58 12.72
N LEU A 33 -46.22 16.70 12.59
CA LEU A 33 -44.93 16.97 11.93
C LEU A 33 -45.12 17.24 10.43
N ASP A 34 -45.92 16.45 9.72
CA ASP A 34 -46.26 16.66 8.30
C ASP A 34 -46.91 18.03 8.03
N ARG A 35 -47.45 18.66 9.09
CA ARG A 35 -48.08 19.98 9.06
C ARG A 35 -47.21 21.08 9.67
N PHE A 36 -45.94 20.78 9.96
CA PHE A 36 -44.96 21.67 10.61
C PHE A 36 -45.43 22.20 11.97
N GLN A 37 -46.25 21.44 12.69
CA GLN A 37 -46.78 21.81 14.01
C GLN A 37 -45.90 21.20 15.12
N TYR A 38 -44.65 21.66 15.21
CA TYR A 38 -43.62 21.11 16.08
C TYR A 38 -44.02 21.02 17.55
N ASP A 39 -44.67 22.04 18.12
CA ASP A 39 -45.16 22.01 19.52
C ASP A 39 -46.16 20.85 19.77
N LYS A 40 -47.04 20.59 18.80
CA LYS A 40 -48.02 19.51 18.89
C LYS A 40 -47.37 18.16 18.64
N ALA A 41 -46.43 18.08 17.70
CA ALA A 41 -45.65 16.88 17.46
C ALA A 41 -44.90 16.48 18.73
N LEU A 42 -44.15 17.41 19.34
CA LEU A 42 -43.41 17.21 20.58
C LEU A 42 -44.32 16.75 21.73
N LYS A 43 -45.49 17.37 21.89
CA LYS A 43 -46.46 16.94 22.93
C LYS A 43 -46.92 15.50 22.74
N ASN A 44 -47.14 15.07 21.49
CA ASN A 44 -47.59 13.70 21.21
C ASN A 44 -46.42 12.70 21.31
N PHE A 45 -45.20 13.03 20.89
CA PHE A 45 -44.04 12.18 21.11
C PHE A 45 -43.71 12.00 22.59
N ARG A 46 -43.83 13.05 23.42
CA ARG A 46 -43.74 12.92 24.88
C ARG A 46 -44.75 11.93 25.44
N LYS A 47 -45.99 11.97 24.93
CA LYS A 47 -47.01 10.98 25.29
C LYS A 47 -46.62 9.57 24.86
N ALA A 48 -46.11 9.39 23.64
CA ALA A 48 -45.63 8.09 23.17
C ALA A 48 -44.51 7.53 24.07
N VAL A 49 -43.54 8.38 24.46
CA VAL A 49 -42.48 8.04 25.42
C VAL A 49 -43.04 7.72 26.83
N GLU A 50 -44.07 8.43 27.31
CA GLU A 50 -44.72 8.10 28.59
C GLU A 50 -45.34 6.69 28.61
N TYR A 51 -45.86 6.22 27.47
CA TYR A 51 -46.44 4.88 27.34
C TYR A 51 -45.39 3.79 27.10
N GLU A 52 -44.34 4.10 26.34
CA GLU A 52 -43.24 3.19 26.01
C GLU A 52 -41.89 3.86 26.32
N PRO A 53 -41.47 3.89 27.59
CA PRO A 53 -40.25 4.59 28.00
C PRO A 53 -38.97 3.92 27.49
N ASP A 54 -39.01 2.62 27.20
CA ASP A 54 -37.86 1.83 26.76
C ASP A 54 -37.76 1.75 25.22
N ASN A 55 -38.59 2.49 24.47
CA ASN A 55 -38.57 2.49 23.01
C ASN A 55 -37.65 3.61 22.49
N PRO A 56 -36.43 3.30 22.00
CA PRO A 56 -35.45 4.31 21.61
C PRO A 56 -35.92 5.15 20.41
N VAL A 57 -36.72 4.58 19.50
CA VAL A 57 -37.24 5.28 18.32
C VAL A 57 -38.15 6.45 18.72
N ASN A 58 -38.96 6.30 19.77
CA ASN A 58 -39.79 7.40 20.28
C ASN A 58 -38.95 8.54 20.85
N HIS A 59 -37.84 8.22 21.52
CA HIS A 59 -36.89 9.21 22.04
C HIS A 59 -36.12 9.92 20.92
N CYS A 60 -35.60 9.19 19.93
CA CYS A 60 -34.92 9.77 18.77
C CYS A 60 -35.84 10.71 17.98
N ASN A 61 -37.10 10.32 17.75
CA ASN A 61 -38.08 11.21 17.11
C ASN A 61 -38.37 12.46 17.95
N MET A 62 -38.49 12.32 19.28
CA MET A 62 -38.64 13.47 20.18
C MET A 62 -37.43 14.41 20.13
N ALA A 63 -36.22 13.85 20.09
CA ALA A 63 -34.97 14.59 19.94
C ALA A 63 -34.92 15.34 18.61
N GLY A 64 -35.26 14.69 17.49
CA GLY A 64 -35.33 15.33 16.18
C GLY A 64 -36.28 16.53 16.13
N ILE A 65 -37.46 16.45 16.77
CA ILE A 65 -38.36 17.61 16.88
C ILE A 65 -37.73 18.75 17.69
N LEU A 66 -36.98 18.43 18.75
CA LEU A 66 -36.29 19.46 19.54
C LEU A 66 -35.18 20.13 18.73
N SER A 67 -34.44 19.37 17.91
CA SER A 67 -33.47 19.91 16.94
C SER A 67 -34.12 20.86 15.95
N GLU A 68 -35.25 20.47 15.35
CA GLU A 68 -36.02 21.33 14.42
C GLU A 68 -36.51 22.63 15.08
N MET A 69 -36.78 22.59 16.40
CA MET A 69 -37.14 23.77 17.19
C MET A 69 -35.93 24.61 17.63
N GLY A 70 -34.70 24.23 17.25
CA GLY A 70 -33.46 24.88 17.66
C GLY A 70 -33.03 24.59 19.10
N ASN A 71 -33.66 23.62 19.76
CA ASN A 71 -33.36 23.25 21.14
C ASN A 71 -32.38 22.07 21.19
N TYR A 72 -31.18 22.29 20.64
CA TYR A 72 -30.14 21.28 20.44
C TYR A 72 -29.63 20.66 21.74
N THR A 73 -29.56 21.42 22.83
CA THR A 73 -29.11 20.93 24.14
C THR A 73 -30.08 19.89 24.71
N ALA A 74 -31.37 20.19 24.72
CA ALA A 74 -32.39 19.25 25.17
C ALA A 74 -32.48 18.01 24.25
N SER A 75 -32.26 18.19 22.94
CA SER A 75 -32.15 17.05 22.02
C SER A 75 -30.97 16.16 22.39
N ASN A 76 -29.76 16.72 22.59
CA ASN A 76 -28.57 15.95 22.93
C ASN A 76 -28.69 15.24 24.29
N GLU A 77 -29.37 15.83 25.27
CA GLU A 77 -29.68 15.16 26.54
C GLU A 77 -30.51 13.89 26.33
N ILE A 78 -31.49 13.92 25.44
CA ILE A 78 -32.33 12.74 25.11
C ILE A 78 -31.52 11.70 24.34
N LEU A 79 -30.74 12.11 23.34
CA LEU A 79 -29.91 11.21 22.54
C LEU A 79 -28.84 10.50 23.40
N THR A 80 -28.23 11.24 24.34
CA THR A 80 -27.31 10.67 25.33
C THR A 80 -28.02 9.69 26.25
N HIS A 81 -29.25 10.00 26.69
CA HIS A 81 -30.05 9.08 27.51
C HIS A 81 -30.35 7.76 26.77
N VAL A 82 -30.66 7.82 25.48
CA VAL A 82 -30.87 6.62 24.65
C VAL A 82 -29.61 5.75 24.66
N LEU A 83 -28.45 6.34 24.33
CA LEU A 83 -27.17 5.64 24.27
C LEU A 83 -26.73 5.07 25.63
N GLU A 84 -27.02 5.76 26.73
CA GLU A 84 -26.56 5.32 28.06
C GLU A 84 -27.49 4.32 28.76
N LYS A 85 -28.80 4.37 28.49
CA LYS A 85 -29.82 3.72 29.33
C LYS A 85 -30.80 2.83 28.59
N ILE A 86 -31.02 3.06 27.29
CA ILE A 86 -32.09 2.39 26.53
C ILE A 86 -31.48 1.45 25.50
N ASP A 87 -30.71 1.99 24.56
CA ASP A 87 -30.08 1.25 23.48
C ASP A 87 -28.70 1.81 23.14
N PRO A 88 -27.63 1.24 23.72
CA PRO A 88 -26.26 1.63 23.42
C PRO A 88 -25.81 1.32 21.97
N ALA A 89 -26.57 0.53 21.21
CA ALA A 89 -26.22 0.16 19.84
C ALA A 89 -26.91 1.06 18.78
N MET A 90 -27.73 2.03 19.20
CA MET A 90 -28.41 2.98 18.31
C MET A 90 -27.44 4.08 17.85
N THR A 91 -26.54 3.72 16.93
CA THR A 91 -25.45 4.57 16.43
C THR A 91 -25.95 5.84 15.75
N GLU A 92 -27.17 5.86 15.22
CA GLU A 92 -27.84 7.02 14.60
C GLU A 92 -27.92 8.22 15.57
N CYS A 93 -27.94 7.96 16.88
CA CYS A 93 -27.89 9.02 17.89
C CYS A 93 -26.62 9.88 17.76
N HIS A 94 -25.48 9.27 17.41
CA HIS A 94 -24.22 10.00 17.21
C HIS A 94 -24.29 10.93 15.99
N PHE A 95 -24.95 10.51 14.91
CA PHE A 95 -25.19 11.37 13.74
C PHE A 95 -26.10 12.57 14.08
N TYR A 96 -27.20 12.34 14.79
CA TYR A 96 -28.08 13.42 15.22
C TYR A 96 -27.38 14.40 16.18
N MET A 97 -26.56 13.89 17.10
CA MET A 97 -25.74 14.73 17.98
C MET A 97 -24.72 15.54 17.18
N ALA A 98 -24.07 14.95 16.17
CA ALA A 98 -23.13 15.67 15.30
C ALA A 98 -23.79 16.86 14.60
N ASN A 99 -24.98 16.67 14.02
CA ASN A 99 -25.76 17.74 13.40
C ASN A 99 -26.14 18.83 14.41
N ASN A 100 -26.56 18.44 15.62
CA ASN A 100 -26.87 19.39 16.68
C ASN A 100 -25.65 20.21 17.11
N PHE A 101 -24.49 19.57 17.28
CA PHE A 101 -23.25 20.26 17.62
C PHE A 101 -22.79 21.21 16.52
N ALA A 102 -22.93 20.82 15.24
CA ALA A 102 -22.60 21.68 14.11
C ALA A 102 -23.50 22.94 14.07
N ASN A 103 -24.81 22.79 14.32
CA ASN A 103 -25.73 23.93 14.43
C ASN A 103 -25.48 24.82 15.66
N MET A 104 -24.80 24.31 16.68
CA MET A 104 -24.32 25.08 17.83
C MET A 104 -22.91 25.67 17.62
N GLU A 105 -22.34 25.56 16.41
CA GLU A 105 -20.96 25.96 16.08
C GLU A 105 -19.89 25.28 16.96
N SER A 106 -20.23 24.15 17.59
CA SER A 106 -19.32 23.34 18.40
C SER A 106 -18.69 22.27 17.51
N PHE A 107 -17.84 22.72 16.58
CA PHE A 107 -17.35 21.89 15.47
C PHE A 107 -16.48 20.71 15.93
N GLU A 108 -15.73 20.84 17.01
CA GLU A 108 -14.95 19.74 17.58
C GLU A 108 -15.82 18.63 18.17
N GLU A 109 -16.91 18.97 18.86
CA GLU A 109 -17.88 18.00 19.38
C GLU A 109 -18.68 17.35 18.24
N ALA A 110 -18.98 18.12 17.19
CA ALA A 110 -19.61 17.61 15.98
C ALA A 110 -18.71 16.58 15.29
N GLU A 111 -17.44 16.91 15.09
CA GLU A 111 -16.43 16.03 14.49
C GLU A 111 -16.27 14.73 15.30
N ARG A 112 -16.18 14.82 16.64
CA ARG A 112 -16.11 13.61 17.49
C ARG A 112 -17.34 12.72 17.35
N SER A 113 -18.53 13.31 17.41
CA SER A 113 -19.78 12.54 17.34
C SER A 113 -19.95 11.89 15.97
N LEU A 114 -19.60 12.59 14.90
CA LEU A 114 -19.66 12.09 13.54
C LEU A 114 -18.66 10.95 13.30
N ILE A 115 -17.45 11.06 13.85
CA ILE A 115 -16.46 9.99 13.80
C ILE A 115 -16.98 8.74 14.50
N THR A 116 -17.57 8.87 15.70
CA THR A 116 -18.13 7.73 16.42
C THR A 116 -19.21 7.01 15.60
N TYR A 117 -20.11 7.76 14.95
CA TYR A 117 -21.09 7.17 14.03
C TYR A 117 -20.43 6.35 12.91
N LEU A 118 -19.43 6.93 12.24
CA LEU A 118 -18.71 6.32 11.11
C LEU A 118 -17.80 5.15 11.51
N GLU A 119 -17.36 5.10 12.77
CA GLU A 119 -16.59 3.97 13.33
C GLU A 119 -17.48 2.78 13.68
N GLU A 120 -18.66 3.04 14.24
CA GLU A 120 -19.55 2.01 14.76
C GLU A 120 -20.49 1.43 13.68
N ASP A 121 -20.86 2.24 12.67
CA ASP A 121 -21.78 1.85 11.60
C ASP A 121 -21.27 2.21 10.20
N ALA A 122 -20.54 1.28 9.56
CA ALA A 122 -19.96 1.43 8.23
C ALA A 122 -20.96 1.35 7.06
N SER A 123 -22.21 0.99 7.33
CA SER A 123 -23.27 0.87 6.32
C SER A 123 -24.55 1.58 6.75
N GLY A 124 -24.42 2.55 7.64
CA GLY A 124 -25.56 3.22 8.25
C GLY A 124 -26.38 4.04 7.24
N GLU A 125 -27.61 4.37 7.63
CA GLU A 125 -28.55 5.09 6.77
C GLU A 125 -28.03 6.48 6.34
N PHE A 126 -27.24 7.14 7.18
CA PHE A 126 -26.80 8.53 7.01
C PHE A 126 -25.38 8.66 6.47
N MET A 127 -24.89 7.68 5.72
CA MET A 127 -23.51 7.69 5.21
C MET A 127 -23.24 8.87 4.27
N ALA A 128 -24.14 9.15 3.34
CA ALA A 128 -23.95 10.24 2.37
C ALA A 128 -23.96 11.62 3.06
N GLU A 129 -24.93 11.82 3.96
CA GLU A 129 -25.06 13.02 4.76
C GLU A 129 -23.88 13.22 5.71
N SER A 130 -23.31 12.12 6.20
CA SER A 130 -22.11 12.17 7.04
C SER A 130 -20.87 12.61 6.27
N GLU A 131 -20.77 12.30 4.97
CA GLU A 131 -19.68 12.82 4.13
C GLU A 131 -19.81 14.33 3.92
N GLU A 132 -21.02 14.81 3.61
CA GLU A 132 -21.29 16.25 3.45
C GLU A 132 -20.97 17.03 4.74
N LEU A 133 -21.42 16.52 5.90
CA LEU A 133 -21.13 17.13 7.18
C LEU A 133 -19.63 17.11 7.50
N MET A 134 -18.92 16.03 7.14
CA MET A 134 -17.49 15.93 7.35
C MET A 134 -16.69 16.94 6.51
N GLU A 135 -17.13 17.22 5.28
CA GLU A 135 -16.52 18.26 4.44
C GLU A 135 -16.72 19.66 5.04
N LEU A 136 -17.93 19.95 5.53
CA LEU A 136 -18.23 21.21 6.23
C LEU A 136 -17.32 21.40 7.45
N LEU A 137 -17.18 20.36 8.28
CA LEU A 137 -16.36 20.43 9.49
C LEU A 137 -14.87 20.64 9.18
N GLN A 138 -14.35 20.02 8.12
CA GLN A 138 -12.97 20.23 7.68
C GLN A 138 -12.72 21.68 7.25
N TYR A 139 -13.68 22.27 6.55
CA TYR A 139 -13.61 23.66 6.13
C TYR A 139 -13.61 24.60 7.34
N GLU A 140 -14.54 24.43 8.27
CA GLU A 140 -14.67 25.30 9.46
C GLU A 140 -13.50 25.15 10.44
N LEU A 141 -12.99 23.93 10.63
CA LEU A 141 -11.84 23.67 11.50
C LEU A 141 -10.48 23.98 10.83
N ASN A 142 -10.49 24.28 9.52
CA ASN A 142 -9.31 24.53 8.70
C ASN A 142 -8.22 23.46 8.88
N ARG A 143 -8.64 22.20 8.95
CA ARG A 143 -7.77 21.04 9.08
C ARG A 143 -8.41 19.82 8.44
N PRO A 144 -7.62 18.89 7.89
CA PRO A 144 -8.17 17.60 7.47
C PRO A 144 -8.76 16.89 8.69
N ALA A 145 -9.87 16.17 8.48
CA ALA A 145 -10.47 15.38 9.53
C ALA A 145 -9.43 14.38 10.06
N PRO A 146 -9.37 14.15 11.39
CA PRO A 146 -8.52 13.11 11.97
C PRO A 146 -9.11 11.75 11.58
N LEU A 147 -8.91 11.36 10.32
CA LEU A 147 -9.39 10.10 9.75
C LEU A 147 -8.53 8.97 10.28
N VAL A 148 -8.82 8.56 11.51
CA VAL A 148 -8.27 7.35 12.11
C VAL A 148 -9.46 6.40 12.31
N ARG A 149 -9.63 5.44 11.38
CA ARG A 149 -10.55 4.29 11.45
C ARG A 149 -12.04 4.47 11.14
N ILE A 150 -12.39 5.13 10.04
CA ILE A 150 -13.72 4.91 9.46
C ILE A 150 -13.73 3.55 8.74
N ARG A 151 -14.53 2.58 9.20
CA ARG A 151 -14.64 1.23 8.60
C ARG A 151 -15.11 1.26 7.14
N SER A 152 -15.94 2.23 6.76
CA SER A 152 -16.34 2.43 5.35
C SER A 152 -15.21 2.96 4.45
N ARG A 153 -14.09 3.45 5.03
CA ARG A 153 -12.88 3.90 4.34
C ARG A 153 -11.64 3.04 4.61
N GLU A 154 -11.78 1.96 5.37
CA GLU A 154 -10.67 1.07 5.78
C GLU A 154 -9.93 0.48 4.58
N GLY A 155 -10.62 0.27 3.46
CA GLY A 155 -9.99 -0.10 2.19
C GLY A 155 -9.27 1.05 1.48
N VAL A 156 -9.83 2.28 1.49
CA VAL A 156 -9.33 3.41 0.69
C VAL A 156 -8.04 3.99 1.26
N VAL A 157 -7.96 4.18 2.58
CA VAL A 157 -6.75 4.73 3.24
C VAL A 157 -5.59 3.74 3.14
N GLU A 158 -5.84 2.45 3.41
CA GLU A 158 -4.80 1.43 3.28
C GLU A 158 -4.42 1.19 1.81
N HIS A 159 -5.35 1.37 0.86
CA HIS A 159 -5.03 1.34 -0.56
C HIS A 159 -4.14 2.51 -0.98
N ASP A 160 -4.39 3.72 -0.45
CA ASP A 160 -3.53 4.88 -0.70
C ASP A 160 -2.14 4.70 -0.12
N ARG A 161 -2.06 4.08 1.06
CA ARG A 161 -0.79 3.65 1.66
C ARG A 161 -0.09 2.60 0.80
N ALA A 162 -0.81 1.60 0.30
CA ALA A 162 -0.25 0.59 -0.60
C ALA A 162 0.25 1.23 -1.91
N ARG A 163 -0.48 2.20 -2.47
CA ARG A 163 -0.06 3.00 -3.62
C ARG A 163 1.22 3.79 -3.33
N SER A 164 1.33 4.45 -2.17
CA SER A 164 2.57 5.10 -1.73
C SER A 164 3.72 4.09 -1.64
N MET A 165 3.47 2.90 -1.10
CA MET A 165 4.49 1.84 -1.06
C MET A 165 4.92 1.39 -2.47
N LEU A 166 4.02 1.34 -3.44
CA LEU A 166 4.37 1.05 -4.84
C LEU A 166 5.25 2.14 -5.45
N GLU A 167 4.90 3.40 -5.21
CA GLU A 167 5.70 4.56 -5.65
C GLU A 167 7.08 4.55 -4.99
N GLU A 168 7.16 4.18 -3.71
CA GLU A 168 8.40 4.05 -2.97
C GLU A 168 9.23 2.80 -3.33
N GLY A 169 8.71 1.92 -4.20
CA GLY A 169 9.36 0.66 -4.60
C GLY A 169 9.30 -0.45 -3.55
N LYS A 170 8.51 -0.27 -2.49
CA LYS A 170 8.26 -1.24 -1.40
C LYS A 170 7.27 -2.33 -1.82
N PHE A 171 7.54 -3.01 -2.93
CA PHE A 171 6.60 -3.94 -3.55
C PHE A 171 6.16 -5.11 -2.65
N PRO A 172 7.03 -5.77 -1.86
CA PRO A 172 6.60 -6.86 -0.99
C PRO A 172 5.61 -6.42 0.10
N GLN A 173 5.82 -5.23 0.66
CA GLN A 173 4.95 -4.64 1.69
C GLN A 173 3.62 -4.20 1.08
N ALA A 174 3.66 -3.62 -0.13
CA ALA A 174 2.46 -3.31 -0.89
C ALA A 174 1.63 -4.58 -1.19
N VAL A 175 2.27 -5.68 -1.59
CA VAL A 175 1.56 -6.97 -1.83
C VAL A 175 0.84 -7.43 -0.58
N GLN A 176 1.50 -7.47 0.57
CA GLN A 176 0.88 -7.91 1.83
C GLN A 176 -0.37 -7.07 2.15
N LEU A 177 -0.24 -5.75 2.11
CA LEU A 177 -1.33 -4.85 2.43
C LEU A 177 -2.48 -4.96 1.41
N LEU A 178 -2.17 -5.09 0.11
CA LEU A 178 -3.19 -5.23 -0.93
C LEU A 178 -3.91 -6.58 -0.85
N GLU A 179 -3.22 -7.66 -0.50
CA GLU A 179 -3.84 -8.97 -0.25
C GLU A 179 -4.77 -8.93 0.97
N GLU A 180 -4.40 -8.21 2.03
CA GLU A 180 -5.27 -7.98 3.19
C GLU A 180 -6.52 -7.16 2.82
N ILE A 181 -6.35 -6.08 2.05
CA ILE A 181 -7.46 -5.27 1.55
C ILE A 181 -8.42 -6.11 0.71
N ILE A 182 -7.91 -6.94 -0.20
CA ILE A 182 -8.71 -7.80 -1.07
C ILE A 182 -9.40 -8.92 -0.28
N ALA A 183 -8.75 -9.46 0.76
CA ALA A 183 -9.36 -10.48 1.61
C ALA A 183 -10.59 -9.93 2.37
N ASN A 184 -10.55 -8.66 2.77
CA ASN A 184 -11.65 -7.99 3.46
C ASN A 184 -12.71 -7.46 2.48
N THR A 185 -12.28 -6.93 1.33
CA THR A 185 -13.14 -6.32 0.31
C THR A 185 -12.81 -6.89 -1.08
N PRO A 186 -13.32 -8.10 -1.42
CA PRO A 186 -12.97 -8.78 -2.67
C PRO A 186 -13.30 -8.00 -3.95
N ASP A 187 -14.32 -7.15 -3.92
CA ASP A 187 -14.81 -6.38 -5.07
C ASP A 187 -14.06 -5.05 -5.26
N PHE A 188 -13.02 -4.77 -4.47
CA PHE A 188 -12.27 -3.52 -4.58
C PHE A 188 -11.27 -3.56 -5.74
N LEU A 189 -11.76 -3.33 -6.96
CA LEU A 189 -10.99 -3.46 -8.22
C LEU A 189 -9.71 -2.62 -8.27
N ALA A 190 -9.67 -1.45 -7.62
CA ALA A 190 -8.46 -0.63 -7.56
C ALA A 190 -7.31 -1.32 -6.80
N ALA A 191 -7.62 -2.04 -5.71
CA ALA A 191 -6.64 -2.83 -4.98
C ALA A 191 -6.11 -3.99 -5.83
N HIS A 192 -6.97 -4.69 -6.59
CA HIS A 192 -6.53 -5.72 -7.53
C HIS A 192 -5.61 -5.16 -8.63
N ASN A 193 -5.92 -3.99 -9.18
CA ASN A 193 -5.08 -3.31 -10.17
C ASN A 193 -3.68 -2.97 -9.62
N ASN A 194 -3.62 -2.47 -8.39
CA ASN A 194 -2.36 -2.16 -7.73
C ASN A 194 -1.61 -3.42 -7.30
N LEU A 195 -2.30 -4.50 -6.91
CA LEU A 195 -1.69 -5.79 -6.60
C LEU A 195 -1.03 -6.40 -7.84
N ALA A 196 -1.71 -6.31 -8.98
CA ALA A 196 -1.16 -6.73 -10.26
C ALA A 196 0.15 -5.99 -10.57
N LEU A 197 0.18 -4.67 -10.36
CA LEU A 197 1.37 -3.85 -10.56
C LEU A 197 2.50 -4.23 -9.60
N ALA A 198 2.18 -4.47 -8.32
CA ALA A 198 3.13 -4.94 -7.31
C ALA A 198 3.78 -6.26 -7.73
N TYR A 199 2.95 -7.24 -8.14
CA TYR A 199 3.42 -8.53 -8.61
C TYR A 199 4.26 -8.43 -9.89
N PHE A 200 3.89 -7.55 -10.81
CA PHE A 200 4.67 -7.29 -12.02
C PHE A 200 6.07 -6.78 -11.68
N TYR A 201 6.20 -5.79 -10.79
CA TYR A 201 7.51 -5.28 -10.38
C TYR A 201 8.36 -6.30 -9.62
N MET A 202 7.72 -7.24 -8.91
CA MET A 202 8.40 -8.38 -8.28
C MET A 202 8.77 -9.51 -9.26
N GLY A 203 8.43 -9.40 -10.55
CA GLY A 203 8.68 -10.43 -11.57
C GLY A 203 7.70 -11.61 -11.50
N ARG A 204 6.62 -11.51 -10.73
CA ARG A 204 5.57 -12.52 -10.58
C ARG A 204 4.50 -12.35 -11.66
N PHE A 205 4.89 -12.49 -12.93
CA PHE A 205 4.05 -12.14 -14.08
C PHE A 205 2.74 -12.91 -14.19
N ALA A 206 2.74 -14.21 -13.87
CA ALA A 206 1.52 -15.02 -13.91
C ALA A 206 0.45 -14.48 -12.95
N LYS A 207 0.82 -14.27 -11.68
CA LYS A 207 -0.06 -13.69 -10.67
C LYS A 207 -0.54 -12.29 -11.06
N ALA A 208 0.36 -11.46 -11.59
CA ALA A 208 0.01 -10.12 -12.05
C ALA A 208 -1.09 -10.16 -13.13
N LYS A 209 -0.97 -11.09 -14.08
CA LYS A 209 -1.97 -11.28 -15.13
C LYS A 209 -3.30 -11.81 -14.57
N ASP A 210 -3.25 -12.81 -13.69
CA ASP A 210 -4.45 -13.39 -13.06
C ASP A 210 -5.27 -12.31 -12.32
N CYS A 211 -4.59 -11.39 -11.61
CA CYS A 211 -5.24 -10.25 -10.97
C CYS A 211 -5.96 -9.34 -11.98
N LEU A 212 -5.33 -9.01 -13.11
CA LEU A 212 -5.97 -8.17 -14.13
C LEU A 212 -7.09 -8.90 -14.88
N ASP A 213 -6.93 -10.21 -15.12
CA ASP A 213 -7.97 -11.04 -15.73
C ASP A 213 -9.20 -11.15 -14.82
N GLU A 214 -9.05 -11.06 -13.50
CA GLU A 214 -10.17 -10.92 -12.56
C GLU A 214 -10.85 -9.56 -12.71
N VAL A 215 -10.08 -8.47 -12.66
CA VAL A 215 -10.62 -7.11 -12.80
C VAL A 215 -11.38 -6.94 -14.10
N LEU A 216 -10.82 -7.38 -15.23
CA LEU A 216 -11.42 -7.27 -16.55
C LEU A 216 -12.64 -8.19 -16.74
N ARG A 217 -12.79 -9.24 -15.92
CA ARG A 217 -13.99 -10.09 -15.93
C ARG A 217 -15.16 -9.40 -15.24
N GLN A 218 -14.88 -8.66 -14.16
CA GLN A 218 -15.89 -7.90 -13.41
C GLN A 218 -16.23 -6.57 -14.09
N ASP A 219 -15.21 -5.86 -14.57
CA ASP A 219 -15.32 -4.61 -15.31
C ASP A 219 -14.47 -4.66 -16.60
N PRO A 220 -15.05 -5.11 -17.72
CA PRO A 220 -14.37 -5.16 -19.02
C PRO A 220 -13.91 -3.78 -19.53
N GLY A 221 -14.46 -2.69 -19.00
CA GLY A 221 -14.12 -1.32 -19.35
C GLY A 221 -13.07 -0.68 -18.45
N ASN A 222 -12.52 -1.41 -17.48
CA ASN A 222 -11.62 -0.87 -16.48
C ASN A 222 -10.33 -0.34 -17.12
N LEU A 223 -10.20 0.98 -17.24
CA LEU A 223 -9.10 1.57 -17.99
C LEU A 223 -7.74 1.30 -17.34
N HIS A 224 -7.66 1.29 -16.01
CA HIS A 224 -6.42 1.00 -15.30
C HIS A 224 -5.94 -0.43 -15.59
N ALA A 225 -6.85 -1.40 -15.57
CA ALA A 225 -6.55 -2.79 -15.90
C ALA A 225 -6.14 -2.96 -17.36
N LEU A 226 -6.86 -2.35 -18.31
CA LEU A 226 -6.53 -2.39 -19.73
C LEU A 226 -5.14 -1.76 -20.00
N CYS A 227 -4.83 -0.63 -19.39
CA CYS A 227 -3.52 0.00 -19.50
C CYS A 227 -2.40 -0.86 -18.90
N ASN A 228 -2.60 -1.41 -17.69
CA ASN A 228 -1.62 -2.29 -17.06
C ASN A 228 -1.42 -3.58 -17.88
N MET A 229 -2.49 -4.17 -18.41
CA MET A 229 -2.41 -5.35 -19.27
C MET A 229 -1.62 -5.07 -20.56
N ALA A 230 -1.80 -3.89 -21.18
CA ALA A 230 -1.02 -3.50 -22.35
C ALA A 230 0.49 -3.46 -22.04
N ILE A 231 0.88 -2.92 -20.88
CA ILE A 231 2.28 -2.93 -20.42
C ILE A 231 2.77 -4.37 -20.21
N PHE A 232 1.96 -5.23 -19.61
CA PHE A 232 2.33 -6.63 -19.35
C PHE A 232 2.51 -7.42 -20.65
N LEU A 233 1.61 -7.23 -21.64
CA LEU A 233 1.69 -7.85 -22.96
C LEU A 233 2.92 -7.38 -23.74
N GLN A 234 3.26 -6.09 -23.65
CA GLN A 234 4.48 -5.53 -24.24
C GLN A 234 5.73 -6.18 -23.64
N TYR A 235 5.76 -6.39 -22.33
CA TYR A 235 6.87 -7.05 -21.66
C TYR A 235 6.96 -8.54 -22.00
N ALA A 236 5.82 -9.24 -22.07
CA ALA A 236 5.75 -10.65 -22.47
C ALA A 236 6.08 -10.88 -23.95
N GLY A 237 6.11 -9.82 -24.77
CA GLY A 237 6.36 -9.91 -26.21
C GLY A 237 5.17 -10.42 -27.03
N ASP A 238 3.97 -10.48 -26.45
CA ASP A 238 2.74 -10.88 -27.15
C ASP A 238 2.21 -9.71 -27.98
N LYS A 239 2.81 -9.55 -29.16
CA LYS A 239 2.48 -8.46 -30.09
C LYS A 239 1.05 -8.54 -30.62
N VAL A 240 0.47 -9.73 -30.73
CA VAL A 240 -0.86 -9.90 -31.34
C VAL A 240 -1.93 -9.37 -30.40
N GLN A 241 -1.90 -9.79 -29.14
CA GLN A 241 -2.86 -9.31 -28.15
C GLN A 241 -2.62 -7.82 -27.83
N LEU A 242 -1.36 -7.39 -27.80
CA LEU A 242 -1.02 -5.98 -27.58
C LEU A 242 -1.62 -5.07 -28.65
N GLU A 243 -1.46 -5.38 -29.93
CA GLU A 243 -1.99 -4.53 -31.00
C GLU A 243 -3.53 -4.49 -31.01
N HIS A 244 -4.19 -5.60 -30.65
CA HIS A 244 -5.64 -5.61 -30.47
C HIS A 244 -6.08 -4.67 -29.33
N LEU A 245 -5.42 -4.78 -28.17
CA LEU A 245 -5.72 -3.95 -27.00
C LEU A 245 -5.39 -2.47 -27.25
N LEU A 246 -4.31 -2.17 -27.96
CA LEU A 246 -3.96 -0.81 -28.38
C LEU A 246 -5.04 -0.21 -29.28
N GLY A 247 -5.60 -0.98 -30.23
CA GLY A 247 -6.72 -0.52 -31.05
C GLY A 247 -7.95 -0.14 -30.22
N MET A 248 -8.24 -0.88 -29.14
CA MET A 248 -9.32 -0.53 -28.21
C MET A 248 -9.00 0.73 -27.40
N LEU A 249 -7.78 0.84 -26.87
CA LEU A 249 -7.35 1.99 -26.06
C LEU A 249 -7.31 3.28 -26.88
N GLU A 250 -6.85 3.24 -28.13
CA GLU A 250 -6.82 4.39 -29.05
C GLU A 250 -8.22 4.85 -29.46
N ALA A 251 -9.21 3.95 -29.50
CA ALA A 251 -10.61 4.29 -29.72
C ALA A 251 -11.30 4.85 -28.46
N THR A 252 -10.70 4.67 -27.29
CA THR A 252 -11.27 5.09 -26.00
C THR A 252 -10.94 6.55 -25.73
N VAL A 253 -11.95 7.33 -25.34
CA VAL A 253 -11.80 8.74 -24.98
C VAL A 253 -12.17 8.90 -23.51
N PRO A 254 -11.20 8.87 -22.57
CA PRO A 254 -11.52 9.00 -21.15
C PRO A 254 -12.03 10.42 -20.83
N PHE A 255 -12.99 10.52 -19.91
CA PHE A 255 -13.53 11.79 -19.44
C PHE A 255 -12.73 12.35 -18.24
N HIS A 256 -12.51 11.54 -17.21
CA HIS A 256 -11.77 11.93 -16.00
C HIS A 256 -10.29 12.19 -16.27
N GLN A 257 -9.74 13.28 -15.71
CA GLN A 257 -8.35 13.70 -15.90
C GLN A 257 -7.33 12.60 -15.53
N GLU A 258 -7.55 11.92 -14.40
CA GLU A 258 -6.69 10.81 -13.96
C GLU A 258 -6.57 9.71 -15.03
N HIS A 259 -7.71 9.31 -15.61
CA HIS A 259 -7.76 8.34 -16.69
C HIS A 259 -7.06 8.85 -17.95
N VAL A 260 -7.17 10.15 -18.26
CA VAL A 260 -6.42 10.75 -19.38
C VAL A 260 -4.92 10.66 -19.13
N PHE A 261 -4.48 10.94 -17.91
CA PHE A 261 -3.06 10.89 -17.53
C PHE A 261 -2.52 9.46 -17.57
N LYS A 262 -3.27 8.49 -17.01
CA LYS A 262 -2.93 7.06 -17.08
C LYS A 262 -2.83 6.57 -18.52
N MET A 263 -3.77 6.97 -19.39
CA MET A 263 -3.72 6.66 -20.81
C MET A 263 -2.49 7.28 -21.48
N ALA A 264 -2.24 8.56 -21.24
CA ALA A 264 -1.13 9.30 -21.86
C ALA A 264 0.23 8.71 -21.50
N THR A 265 0.45 8.39 -20.22
CA THR A 265 1.69 7.77 -19.73
C THR A 265 1.86 6.36 -20.28
N THR A 266 0.78 5.56 -20.31
CA THR A 266 0.80 4.20 -20.91
C THR A 266 1.16 4.24 -22.39
N MET A 267 0.52 5.13 -23.17
CA MET A 267 0.86 5.32 -24.59
C MET A 267 2.31 5.78 -24.78
N GLY A 268 2.82 6.62 -23.88
CA GLY A 268 4.23 7.03 -23.87
C GLY A 268 5.19 5.86 -23.67
N ILE A 269 4.91 4.99 -22.70
CA ILE A 269 5.70 3.78 -22.40
C ILE A 269 5.69 2.80 -23.60
N LEU A 270 4.53 2.65 -24.25
CA LEU A 270 4.34 1.76 -25.40
C LEU A 270 4.87 2.36 -26.73
N GLY A 271 5.55 3.51 -26.69
CA GLY A 271 6.11 4.18 -27.87
C GLY A 271 5.08 4.86 -28.78
N ARG A 272 3.79 4.90 -28.38
CA ARG A 272 2.72 5.61 -29.09
C ARG A 272 2.74 7.10 -28.74
N HIS A 273 3.87 7.75 -29.03
CA HIS A 273 4.16 9.12 -28.59
C HIS A 273 3.18 10.16 -29.15
N THR A 274 2.65 9.96 -30.36
CA THR A 274 1.65 10.85 -30.98
C THR A 274 0.32 10.81 -30.22
N ALA A 275 -0.14 9.62 -29.84
CA ALA A 275 -1.32 9.43 -28.99
C ALA A 275 -1.09 10.04 -27.60
N ALA A 276 0.05 9.75 -26.98
CA ALA A 276 0.44 10.35 -25.70
C ALA A 276 0.42 11.88 -25.74
N TYR A 277 1.00 12.49 -26.78
CA TYR A 277 0.99 13.94 -26.98
C TYR A 277 -0.43 14.52 -27.04
N SER A 278 -1.34 13.84 -27.76
CA SER A 278 -2.73 14.28 -27.87
C SER A 278 -3.44 14.34 -26.51
N HIS A 279 -3.19 13.34 -25.64
CA HIS A 279 -3.77 13.28 -24.30
C HIS A 279 -3.15 14.30 -23.35
N PHE A 280 -1.82 14.44 -23.31
CA PHE A 280 -1.16 15.46 -22.48
C PHE A 280 -1.54 16.88 -22.90
N ARG A 281 -1.65 17.14 -24.21
CA ARG A 281 -2.15 18.42 -24.71
C ARG A 281 -3.60 18.68 -24.28
N ARG A 282 -4.43 17.64 -24.18
CA ARG A 282 -5.81 17.76 -23.69
C ARG A 282 -5.83 18.12 -22.20
N LEU A 283 -4.99 17.48 -21.39
CA LEU A 283 -4.86 17.78 -19.96
C LEU A 283 -4.45 19.24 -19.72
N LEU A 284 -3.49 19.75 -20.48
CA LEU A 284 -3.02 21.14 -20.37
C LEU A 284 -4.06 22.21 -20.76
N LYS A 285 -5.23 21.85 -21.29
CA LYS A 285 -6.32 22.81 -21.53
C LYS A 285 -7.10 23.15 -20.27
N ASP A 286 -6.97 22.33 -19.24
CA ASP A 286 -7.65 22.53 -17.98
C ASP A 286 -6.84 23.47 -17.08
N GLU A 287 -7.49 24.50 -16.53
CA GLU A 287 -6.82 25.57 -15.78
C GLU A 287 -6.26 25.06 -14.44
N GLU A 288 -6.86 24.04 -13.83
CA GLU A 288 -6.43 23.50 -12.54
C GLU A 288 -5.05 22.82 -12.61
N VAL A 289 -4.76 22.14 -13.72
CA VAL A 289 -3.48 21.45 -13.97
C VAL A 289 -2.52 22.25 -14.85
N ALA A 290 -2.95 23.39 -15.41
CA ALA A 290 -2.11 24.26 -16.24
C ALA A 290 -0.94 24.93 -15.47
N GLY A 291 -0.89 24.80 -14.15
CA GLY A 291 0.20 25.26 -13.28
C GLY A 291 1.34 24.26 -13.09
N ASP A 292 1.19 22.99 -13.52
CA ASP A 292 2.19 21.94 -13.25
C ASP A 292 3.30 21.90 -14.32
N ALA A 293 4.52 22.28 -13.93
CA ALA A 293 5.71 22.21 -14.79
C ALA A 293 6.02 20.77 -15.26
N GLY A 294 5.74 19.77 -14.42
CA GLY A 294 5.92 18.35 -14.74
C GLY A 294 5.03 17.92 -15.90
N LEU A 295 3.74 18.28 -15.87
CA LEU A 295 2.81 17.98 -16.96
C LEU A 295 3.23 18.62 -18.30
N TYR A 296 3.79 19.83 -18.28
CA TYR A 296 4.40 20.42 -19.49
C TYR A 296 5.59 19.62 -19.99
N HIS A 297 6.40 19.05 -19.09
CA HIS A 297 7.50 18.17 -19.47
C HIS A 297 7.00 16.87 -20.10
N TYR A 298 5.97 16.21 -19.53
CA TYR A 298 5.34 15.03 -20.14
C TYR A 298 4.86 15.33 -21.58
N CYS A 299 4.18 16.47 -21.77
CA CYS A 299 3.72 16.91 -23.08
C CYS A 299 4.88 17.19 -24.05
N ALA A 300 5.94 17.85 -23.56
CA ALA A 300 7.13 18.17 -24.35
C ALA A 300 7.90 16.91 -24.76
N ALA A 301 8.06 15.94 -23.86
CA ALA A 301 8.69 14.65 -24.14
C ALA A 301 7.90 13.88 -25.22
N ALA A 302 6.57 13.81 -25.10
CA ALA A 302 5.71 13.20 -26.12
C ALA A 302 5.86 13.87 -27.49
N ALA A 303 5.85 15.21 -27.51
CA ALA A 303 6.02 16.00 -28.73
C ALA A 303 7.41 15.76 -29.35
N SER A 304 8.47 15.81 -28.55
CA SER A 304 9.85 15.61 -29.00
C SER A 304 10.06 14.21 -29.59
N ASN A 305 9.59 13.17 -28.90
CA ASN A 305 9.68 11.78 -29.36
C ASN A 305 8.81 11.52 -30.61
N SER A 306 7.83 12.38 -30.88
CA SER A 306 7.02 12.37 -32.11
C SER A 306 7.62 13.25 -33.23
N GLY A 307 8.78 13.89 -33.02
CA GLY A 307 9.39 14.83 -33.98
C GLY A 307 8.73 16.22 -34.04
N LEU A 308 7.76 16.52 -33.16
CA LEU A 308 7.04 17.78 -33.07
C LEU A 308 7.84 18.82 -32.28
N TYR A 309 9.04 19.16 -32.75
CA TYR A 309 10.01 19.99 -32.04
C TYR A 309 9.53 21.42 -31.73
N THR A 310 8.64 21.99 -32.54
CA THR A 310 8.05 23.31 -32.27
C THR A 310 7.14 23.30 -31.04
N GLU A 311 6.37 22.23 -30.87
CA GLU A 311 5.46 22.08 -29.73
C GLU A 311 6.24 21.67 -28.47
N ALA A 312 7.26 20.82 -28.59
CA ALA A 312 8.19 20.51 -27.50
C ALA A 312 8.86 21.78 -26.96
N LEU A 313 9.36 22.65 -27.85
CA LEU A 313 9.95 23.93 -27.50
C LEU A 313 8.98 24.83 -26.73
N ARG A 314 7.71 24.91 -27.17
CA ARG A 314 6.68 25.70 -26.48
C ARG A 314 6.44 25.16 -25.07
N CYS A 315 6.30 23.86 -24.92
CA CYS A 315 6.01 23.22 -23.64
C CYS A 315 7.17 23.40 -22.65
N TRP A 316 8.43 23.13 -23.04
CA TRP A 316 9.56 23.35 -22.13
C TRP A 316 9.80 24.82 -21.79
N ARG A 317 9.50 25.76 -22.69
CA ARG A 317 9.53 27.20 -22.33
C ARG A 317 8.48 27.55 -21.28
N GLN A 318 7.33 26.89 -21.30
CA GLN A 318 6.30 27.10 -20.28
C GLN A 318 6.68 26.44 -18.96
N ALA A 319 7.21 25.21 -19.00
CA ALA A 319 7.78 24.54 -17.83
C ALA A 319 8.87 25.40 -17.16
N ALA A 320 9.78 26.00 -17.95
CA ALA A 320 10.83 26.90 -17.45
C ALA A 320 10.29 28.18 -16.79
N LYS A 321 9.10 28.64 -17.16
CA LYS A 321 8.46 29.80 -16.52
C LYS A 321 7.79 29.43 -15.20
N LEU A 322 7.16 28.24 -15.15
CA LEU A 322 6.48 27.73 -13.96
C LEU A 322 7.47 27.27 -12.89
N ASP A 323 8.61 26.74 -13.31
CA ASP A 323 9.69 26.28 -12.44
C ASP A 323 11.05 26.83 -12.92
N PRO A 324 11.35 28.12 -12.63
CA PRO A 324 12.61 28.76 -13.03
C PRO A 324 13.83 28.24 -12.28
N ALA A 325 13.64 27.59 -11.14
CA ALA A 325 14.72 27.07 -10.31
C ALA A 325 15.24 25.71 -10.81
N SER A 326 14.40 24.93 -11.48
CA SER A 326 14.78 23.63 -12.03
C SER A 326 15.70 23.73 -13.25
N ALA A 327 16.72 22.89 -13.26
CA ALA A 327 17.61 22.73 -14.41
C ALA A 327 16.98 21.89 -15.53
N VAL A 328 15.87 21.18 -15.27
CA VAL A 328 15.27 20.21 -16.21
C VAL A 328 14.80 20.90 -17.50
N PRO A 329 13.97 21.96 -17.47
CA PRO A 329 13.52 22.60 -18.70
C PRO A 329 14.69 23.21 -19.49
N ALA A 330 15.65 23.83 -18.80
CA ALA A 330 16.82 24.46 -19.42
C ALA A 330 17.69 23.44 -20.16
N PHE A 331 17.91 22.26 -19.57
CA PHE A 331 18.64 21.17 -20.18
C PHE A 331 18.02 20.73 -21.52
N PHE A 332 16.73 20.41 -21.53
CA PHE A 332 16.06 19.93 -22.75
C PHE A 332 15.90 21.03 -23.82
N LEU A 333 15.74 22.28 -23.42
CA LEU A 333 15.77 23.42 -24.36
C LEU A 333 17.13 23.55 -25.05
N SER A 334 18.23 23.44 -24.30
CA SER A 334 19.60 23.48 -24.85
C SER A 334 19.85 22.30 -25.79
N GLN A 335 19.46 21.09 -25.38
CA GLN A 335 19.59 19.89 -26.20
C GLN A 335 18.81 20.01 -27.52
N LEU A 336 17.57 20.53 -27.47
CA LEU A 336 16.76 20.77 -28.66
C LEU A 336 17.39 21.82 -29.59
N GLN A 337 17.95 22.88 -29.04
CA GLN A 337 18.65 23.89 -29.84
C GLN A 337 19.90 23.31 -30.52
N GLN A 338 20.67 22.51 -29.80
CA GLN A 338 21.85 21.83 -30.35
C GLN A 338 21.46 20.87 -31.48
N ALA A 339 20.48 20.00 -31.25
CA ALA A 339 19.98 19.07 -32.26
C ALA A 339 19.53 19.80 -33.54
N ARG A 340 18.82 20.92 -33.40
CA ARG A 340 18.42 21.77 -34.54
C ARG A 340 19.60 22.43 -35.24
N SER A 341 20.63 22.85 -34.50
CA SER A 341 21.83 23.47 -35.09
C SER A 341 22.72 22.48 -35.84
N GLU A 342 22.71 21.22 -35.40
CA GLU A 342 23.50 20.13 -35.98
C GLU A 342 22.73 19.35 -37.05
N ASP A 343 21.48 19.73 -37.35
CA ASP A 343 20.53 18.99 -38.21
C ASP A 343 20.40 17.50 -37.82
N LYS A 344 20.33 17.24 -36.52
CA LYS A 344 20.18 15.91 -35.94
C LYS A 344 18.82 15.77 -35.27
N ALA A 345 18.31 14.54 -35.25
CA ALA A 345 17.16 14.19 -34.44
C ALA A 345 17.49 14.30 -32.95
N MET A 346 16.50 14.72 -32.16
CA MET A 346 16.59 14.65 -30.70
C MET A 346 16.75 13.20 -30.25
N PRO A 347 17.60 12.91 -29.24
CA PRO A 347 17.56 11.63 -28.57
C PRO A 347 16.20 11.43 -27.90
N ALA A 348 15.83 10.17 -27.67
CA ALA A 348 14.59 9.84 -26.97
C ALA A 348 14.58 10.51 -25.58
N VAL A 349 13.50 11.24 -25.32
CA VAL A 349 13.30 12.00 -24.09
C VAL A 349 12.49 11.14 -23.13
N SER A 350 12.98 11.00 -21.89
CA SER A 350 12.20 10.41 -20.80
C SER A 350 11.01 11.29 -20.46
N TYR A 351 9.93 10.67 -20.00
CA TYR A 351 8.72 11.37 -19.55
C TYR A 351 8.81 11.85 -18.11
N ASN A 352 9.73 11.31 -17.31
CA ASN A 352 9.90 11.71 -15.92
C ASN A 352 10.52 13.10 -15.87
N TYR A 353 9.94 14.01 -15.09
CA TYR A 353 10.43 15.38 -14.91
C TYR A 353 11.71 15.42 -14.05
N GLN A 354 12.80 14.96 -14.64
CA GLN A 354 14.12 14.88 -14.04
C GLN A 354 15.19 15.01 -15.13
N LEU A 355 16.41 15.36 -14.73
CA LEU A 355 17.53 15.34 -15.66
C LEU A 355 17.84 13.92 -16.10
N PRO A 356 18.37 13.69 -17.32
CA PRO A 356 18.89 12.39 -17.69
C PRO A 356 19.91 11.91 -16.66
N PHE A 357 19.93 10.59 -16.43
CA PHE A 357 20.76 9.98 -15.40
C PHE A 357 22.25 10.39 -15.49
N GLN A 358 22.80 10.50 -16.70
CA GLN A 358 24.17 10.97 -16.93
C GLN A 358 24.43 12.39 -16.41
N GLU A 359 23.45 13.28 -16.50
CA GLU A 359 23.57 14.64 -16.00
C GLU A 359 23.41 14.69 -14.48
N GLN A 360 22.52 13.87 -13.92
CA GLN A 360 22.42 13.67 -12.47
C GLN A 360 23.77 13.18 -11.92
N LEU A 361 24.40 12.21 -12.59
CA LEU A 361 25.73 11.72 -12.24
C LEU A 361 26.81 12.80 -12.24
N LYS A 362 26.79 13.71 -13.22
CA LYS A 362 27.76 14.82 -13.25
C LYS A 362 27.58 15.75 -12.05
N GLN A 363 26.33 16.03 -11.66
CA GLN A 363 26.04 16.84 -10.48
C GLN A 363 26.51 16.14 -9.19
N TRP A 364 26.24 14.85 -9.08
CA TRP A 364 26.62 14.04 -7.93
C TRP A 364 28.13 13.83 -7.79
N LYS A 365 28.86 13.68 -8.91
CA LYS A 365 30.34 13.66 -8.89
C LYS A 365 30.93 14.91 -8.23
N GLY A 366 30.23 16.05 -8.29
CA GLY A 366 30.63 17.29 -7.62
C GLY A 366 30.28 17.36 -6.14
N ASN A 367 29.40 16.49 -5.62
CA ASN A 367 29.01 16.45 -4.21
C ASN A 367 28.56 15.02 -3.79
N PRO A 368 29.52 14.10 -3.54
CA PRO A 368 29.21 12.70 -3.22
C PRO A 368 28.36 12.52 -1.95
N ALA A 369 28.56 13.36 -0.92
CA ALA A 369 27.81 13.26 0.33
C ALA A 369 26.31 13.58 0.13
N ARG A 370 26.01 14.62 -0.66
CA ARG A 370 24.62 14.94 -1.03
C ARG A 370 23.98 13.83 -1.85
N PHE A 371 24.74 13.21 -2.76
CA PHE A 371 24.25 12.08 -3.54
C PHE A 371 23.91 10.86 -2.67
N THR A 372 24.79 10.47 -1.76
CA THR A 372 24.53 9.35 -0.84
C THR A 372 23.27 9.60 0.00
N GLU A 373 23.10 10.84 0.49
CA GLU A 373 21.90 11.23 1.24
C GLU A 373 20.64 11.23 0.38
N GLU A 374 20.71 11.80 -0.82
CA GLU A 374 19.58 11.87 -1.76
C GLU A 374 19.13 10.46 -2.18
N VAL A 375 20.06 9.55 -2.43
CA VAL A 375 19.72 8.16 -2.75
C VAL A 375 19.24 7.39 -1.53
N ARG A 376 19.70 7.68 -0.31
CA ARG A 376 19.16 7.05 0.91
C ARG A 376 17.75 7.55 1.23
N SER A 377 17.52 8.84 1.08
CA SER A 377 16.28 9.52 1.49
C SER A 377 15.20 9.56 0.42
N ASN A 378 15.53 9.27 -0.85
CA ASN A 378 14.59 9.26 -1.97
C ASN A 378 14.34 7.82 -2.48
N PRO A 379 13.25 7.17 -2.03
CA PRO A 379 12.91 5.80 -2.45
C PRO A 379 12.68 5.65 -3.96
N LEU A 380 12.13 6.67 -4.64
CA LEU A 380 11.92 6.67 -6.09
C LEU A 380 13.25 6.62 -6.85
N LEU A 381 14.26 7.34 -6.36
CA LEU A 381 15.60 7.32 -6.93
C LEU A 381 16.26 5.94 -6.75
N ARG A 382 16.12 5.33 -5.56
CA ARG A 382 16.58 3.94 -5.32
C ARG A 382 15.90 2.94 -6.23
N ALA A 383 14.56 2.97 -6.30
CA ALA A 383 13.79 2.07 -7.14
C ALA A 383 14.18 2.21 -8.62
N SER A 384 14.43 3.44 -9.07
CA SER A 384 14.94 3.71 -10.42
C SER A 384 16.32 3.09 -10.67
N PHE A 385 17.23 3.11 -9.69
CA PHE A 385 18.54 2.44 -9.81
C PHE A 385 18.41 0.93 -9.83
N PHE A 386 17.59 0.35 -8.95
CA PHE A 386 17.37 -1.09 -8.96
C PHE A 386 16.74 -1.56 -10.27
N TRP A 387 15.75 -0.83 -10.77
CA TRP A 387 15.16 -1.11 -12.07
C TRP A 387 16.19 -1.02 -13.19
N ALA A 388 17.01 0.03 -13.19
CA ALA A 388 18.05 0.23 -14.20
C ALA A 388 19.16 -0.83 -14.14
N LEU A 389 19.59 -1.27 -12.96
CA LEU A 389 20.56 -2.37 -12.81
C LEU A 389 19.99 -3.70 -13.30
N ARG A 390 18.70 -3.94 -13.06
CA ARG A 390 18.05 -5.21 -13.41
C ARG A 390 17.68 -5.28 -14.88
N TYR A 391 17.12 -4.20 -15.42
CA TYR A 391 16.45 -4.17 -16.73
C TYR A 391 17.00 -3.12 -17.71
N GLY A 392 17.89 -2.23 -17.27
CA GLY A 392 18.52 -1.23 -18.15
C GLY A 392 19.41 -1.87 -19.21
N ASP A 393 19.75 -1.11 -20.26
CA ASP A 393 20.76 -1.54 -21.21
C ASP A 393 22.15 -1.58 -20.56
N ALA A 394 23.11 -2.24 -21.21
CA ALA A 394 24.49 -2.38 -20.76
C ALA A 394 25.14 -1.06 -20.29
N SER A 395 24.90 0.00 -21.07
CA SER A 395 25.39 1.35 -20.82
C SER A 395 24.80 1.94 -19.54
N THR A 396 23.49 1.77 -19.34
CA THR A 396 22.78 2.24 -18.15
C THR A 396 23.19 1.44 -16.91
N LYS A 397 23.27 0.10 -17.02
CA LYS A 397 23.75 -0.76 -15.93
C LYS A 397 25.13 -0.33 -15.46
N LEU A 398 26.07 -0.15 -16.39
CA LEU A 398 27.43 0.30 -16.10
C LEU A 398 27.45 1.65 -15.38
N GLN A 399 26.70 2.63 -15.89
CA GLN A 399 26.65 3.97 -15.29
C GLN A 399 26.04 3.95 -13.88
N VAL A 400 24.99 3.14 -13.66
CA VAL A 400 24.36 3.02 -12.33
C VAL A 400 25.30 2.29 -11.37
N THR A 401 25.98 1.24 -11.81
CA THR A 401 27.00 0.55 -11.02
C THR A 401 28.16 1.48 -10.64
N GLU A 402 28.59 2.37 -11.54
CA GLU A 402 29.59 3.40 -11.24
C GLU A 402 29.07 4.48 -10.29
N ALA A 403 27.80 4.88 -10.44
CA ALA A 403 27.12 5.82 -9.55
C ALA A 403 27.12 5.32 -8.11
N LEU A 404 26.74 4.06 -7.93
CA LEU A 404 26.55 3.43 -6.63
C LEU A 404 27.86 3.15 -5.88
N ARG A 405 29.02 3.36 -6.51
CA ARG A 405 30.35 3.25 -5.86
C ARG A 405 30.49 4.12 -4.61
N TRP A 406 29.71 5.20 -4.52
CA TRP A 406 29.80 6.18 -3.43
C TRP A 406 28.78 5.91 -2.31
N ILE A 407 28.04 4.81 -2.37
CA ILE A 407 26.96 4.49 -1.44
C ILE A 407 27.26 3.18 -0.73
N GLU A 408 27.63 3.28 0.55
CA GLU A 408 27.68 2.13 1.46
C GLU A 408 26.26 1.69 1.85
N ASP A 409 25.83 0.60 1.21
CA ASP A 409 24.48 0.02 1.34
C ASP A 409 24.50 -1.49 1.00
N GLU A 410 23.93 -2.29 1.90
CA GLU A 410 23.95 -3.76 1.84
C GLU A 410 23.02 -4.32 0.74
N GLU A 411 21.91 -3.64 0.44
CA GLU A 411 20.95 -4.01 -0.59
C GLU A 411 21.56 -3.77 -1.99
N ILE A 412 22.21 -2.63 -2.18
CA ILE A 412 23.00 -2.32 -3.38
C ILE A 412 24.15 -3.33 -3.55
N SER A 413 24.83 -3.69 -2.46
CA SER A 413 25.89 -4.69 -2.47
C SER A 413 25.37 -6.07 -2.91
N GLY A 414 24.18 -6.46 -2.44
CA GLY A 414 23.51 -7.70 -2.87
C GLY A 414 23.20 -7.71 -4.36
N VAL A 415 22.67 -6.62 -4.90
CA VAL A 415 22.36 -6.50 -6.34
C VAL A 415 23.64 -6.50 -7.19
N LEU A 416 24.70 -5.81 -6.76
CA LEU A 416 26.00 -5.82 -7.45
C LEU A 416 26.66 -7.20 -7.43
N ARG A 417 26.52 -7.98 -6.34
CA ARG A 417 26.96 -9.38 -6.29
C ARG A 417 26.14 -10.26 -7.23
N GLY A 418 24.83 -10.07 -7.29
CA GLY A 418 23.97 -10.76 -8.26
C GLY A 418 24.37 -10.52 -9.71
N ILE A 419 24.85 -9.32 -10.05
CA ILE A 419 25.40 -9.01 -11.39
C ILE A 419 26.69 -9.82 -11.67
N LEU A 420 27.51 -10.08 -10.66
CA LEU A 420 28.73 -10.90 -10.79
C LEU A 420 28.41 -12.40 -10.88
N GLU A 421 27.28 -12.85 -10.34
CA GLU A 421 26.85 -14.25 -10.33
C GLU A 421 26.08 -14.66 -11.60
N GLN A 422 25.47 -13.70 -12.31
CA GLN A 422 24.73 -13.94 -13.57
C GLN A 422 25.69 -13.95 -14.79
N GLU A 423 26.05 -15.16 -15.23
CA GLU A 423 26.80 -15.54 -16.45
C GLU A 423 28.09 -14.73 -16.81
N PRO A 424 29.28 -15.34 -16.71
CA PRO A 424 30.57 -14.65 -16.84
C PRO A 424 31.06 -14.38 -18.28
N LEU A 425 30.17 -14.26 -19.28
CA LEU A 425 30.59 -14.27 -20.69
C LEU A 425 30.08 -13.14 -21.60
N GLN A 426 29.37 -12.12 -21.09
CA GLN A 426 28.84 -11.07 -21.99
C GLN A 426 29.46 -9.68 -21.85
N GLU A 427 29.87 -9.18 -20.67
CA GLU A 427 30.38 -7.79 -20.56
C GLU A 427 31.44 -7.57 -19.46
N ASP A 428 32.71 -7.76 -19.82
CA ASP A 428 33.89 -7.60 -18.93
C ASP A 428 33.89 -6.26 -18.14
N ARG A 429 33.45 -5.17 -18.78
CA ARG A 429 33.45 -3.82 -18.17
C ARG A 429 32.42 -3.65 -17.05
N LEU A 430 31.26 -4.29 -17.17
CA LEU A 430 30.21 -4.22 -16.15
C LEU A 430 30.63 -4.97 -14.89
N GLN A 431 31.27 -6.13 -15.08
CA GLN A 431 31.84 -6.92 -13.99
C GLN A 431 32.98 -6.18 -13.30
N GLU A 432 33.90 -5.59 -14.07
CA GLU A 432 34.99 -4.78 -13.53
C GLU A 432 34.45 -3.59 -12.72
N ALA A 433 33.43 -2.89 -13.22
CA ALA A 433 32.81 -1.78 -12.51
C ALA A 433 32.09 -2.24 -11.22
N ALA A 434 31.36 -3.35 -11.26
CA ALA A 434 30.69 -3.93 -10.09
C ALA A 434 31.71 -4.36 -9.02
N LEU A 435 32.82 -4.97 -9.46
CA LEU A 435 33.89 -5.45 -8.59
C LEU A 435 34.65 -4.27 -7.96
N LEU A 436 34.96 -3.21 -8.72
CA LEU A 436 35.56 -1.98 -8.18
C LEU A 436 34.64 -1.24 -7.20
N SER A 437 33.32 -1.24 -7.47
CA SER A 437 32.35 -0.67 -6.55
C SER A 437 32.27 -1.48 -5.25
N LEU A 438 32.28 -2.82 -5.33
CA LEU A 438 32.31 -3.72 -4.17
C LEU A 438 33.64 -3.68 -3.40
N GLN A 439 34.80 -3.55 -4.06
CA GLN A 439 36.10 -3.44 -3.40
C GLN A 439 36.18 -2.21 -2.49
N ARG A 440 35.61 -1.09 -2.92
CA ARG A 440 35.59 0.14 -2.13
C ARG A 440 34.63 0.05 -0.93
N LEU A 441 33.55 -0.73 -1.07
CA LEU A 441 32.59 -1.02 -0.01
C LEU A 441 33.16 -1.92 1.10
N ILE A 442 34.22 -2.68 0.81
CA ILE A 442 34.89 -3.58 1.75
C ILE A 442 36.04 -2.87 2.50
N GLY A 443 36.45 -1.68 2.05
CA GLY A 443 37.51 -0.88 2.67
C GLY A 443 38.93 -1.37 2.30
N ASP A 444 39.84 -0.40 2.17
CA ASP A 444 41.28 -0.58 2.04
C ASP A 444 41.83 -1.36 3.26
N GLY A 445 41.86 -2.69 3.14
CA GLY A 445 42.50 -3.60 4.09
C GLY A 445 43.85 -4.08 3.57
N LEU A 446 44.85 -3.20 3.54
CA LEU A 446 46.25 -3.59 3.53
C LEU A 446 47.04 -2.76 4.56
N ASP A 447 47.17 -3.36 5.74
CA ASP A 447 48.24 -3.27 6.77
C ASP A 447 48.93 -1.93 7.10
N GLU A 448 48.85 -1.53 8.38
CA GLU A 448 50.03 -1.48 9.29
C GLU A 448 49.62 -1.33 10.79
N PRO A 449 50.47 -1.73 11.77
CA PRO A 449 50.04 -2.07 13.13
C PRO A 449 50.31 -1.03 14.24
N ALA A 450 49.48 -1.13 15.28
CA ALA A 450 49.70 -0.87 16.72
C ALA A 450 49.74 0.57 17.30
N GLY A 451 48.91 0.78 18.35
CA GLY A 451 49.10 1.82 19.38
C GLY A 451 47.87 1.97 20.32
N PRO A 452 47.98 1.82 21.65
CA PRO A 452 46.83 1.67 22.55
C PRO A 452 46.39 2.95 23.30
N GLY A 453 45.10 3.02 23.64
CA GLY A 453 44.60 3.70 24.85
C GLY A 453 43.94 5.07 24.66
N GLY A 454 42.71 5.21 25.17
CA GLY A 454 42.03 6.49 25.41
C GLY A 454 40.52 6.34 25.56
N GLU A 455 40.00 6.58 26.77
CA GLU A 455 38.66 6.27 27.28
C GLU A 455 37.52 7.20 26.80
N GLN A 456 36.31 6.61 26.80
CA GLN A 456 34.90 7.07 26.92
C GLN A 456 34.59 8.58 27.02
N GLU A 457 33.51 9.11 26.40
CA GLU A 457 32.12 9.07 26.92
C GLU A 457 31.05 9.54 25.87
N PRO A 458 29.71 9.56 26.13
CA PRO A 458 28.73 8.84 25.31
C PRO A 458 27.64 9.69 24.60
N ALA A 459 26.76 8.97 23.86
CA ALA A 459 25.38 9.28 23.48
C ALA A 459 25.09 9.59 21.99
N ALA A 460 24.56 8.59 21.29
CA ALA A 460 23.26 8.62 20.58
C ALA A 460 23.02 7.22 19.99
N ALA A 461 21.83 6.65 20.18
CA ALA A 461 21.49 5.29 19.75
C ALA A 461 21.53 5.17 18.22
N GLY A 462 22.67 4.68 17.73
CA GLY A 462 22.94 4.44 16.32
C GLY A 462 22.31 3.13 15.83
N PHE A 463 21.80 3.22 14.60
CA PHE A 463 21.63 2.11 13.67
C PHE A 463 22.84 1.18 13.76
N LYS A 464 22.64 -0.08 14.15
CA LYS A 464 23.72 -1.07 14.23
C LYS A 464 23.87 -1.71 12.86
N GLY A 465 25.09 -1.75 12.33
CA GLY A 465 25.45 -2.35 11.04
C GLY A 465 25.09 -3.84 10.92
N PRO A 466 25.59 -4.57 9.90
CA PRO A 466 25.23 -5.98 9.67
C PRO A 466 25.47 -6.84 10.92
N PRO A 467 24.69 -7.93 11.13
CA PRO A 467 24.75 -8.73 12.34
C PRO A 467 26.18 -9.14 12.68
N GLU A 468 26.73 -8.59 13.77
CA GLU A 468 27.92 -9.20 14.40
C GLU A 468 27.55 -10.63 14.76
N TRP A 469 28.18 -11.60 14.13
CA TRP A 469 27.85 -13.00 14.30
C TRP A 469 28.06 -13.41 15.75
N ARG A 470 26.96 -13.74 16.44
CA ARG A 470 27.00 -14.00 17.89
C ARG A 470 27.40 -15.45 18.19
N GLU A 471 28.11 -15.64 19.30
CA GLU A 471 28.56 -16.97 19.74
C GLU A 471 27.41 -17.97 19.96
N ASP A 472 26.23 -17.50 20.40
CA ASP A 472 25.05 -18.34 20.58
C ASP A 472 24.46 -18.86 19.26
N TRP A 473 24.60 -18.10 18.17
CA TRP A 473 24.20 -18.54 16.83
C TRP A 473 25.14 -19.62 16.31
N GLN A 474 26.46 -19.42 16.50
CA GLN A 474 27.46 -20.40 16.09
C GLN A 474 27.32 -21.71 16.85
N ARG A 475 27.04 -21.65 18.16
CA ARG A 475 26.87 -22.83 19.01
C ARG A 475 25.77 -23.78 18.52
N ILE A 476 24.67 -23.23 17.98
CA ILE A 476 23.56 -24.02 17.43
C ILE A 476 23.99 -24.76 16.16
N ILE A 477 24.75 -24.09 15.28
CA ILE A 477 25.34 -24.72 14.08
C ILE A 477 26.30 -25.83 14.50
N ASP A 478 27.26 -25.52 15.37
CA ASP A 478 28.32 -26.46 15.77
C ASP A 478 27.76 -27.71 16.42
N HIS A 479 26.77 -27.56 17.31
CA HIS A 479 26.15 -28.70 17.99
C HIS A 479 25.30 -29.54 17.04
N THR A 480 24.59 -28.91 16.09
CA THR A 480 23.84 -29.62 15.05
C THR A 480 24.79 -30.40 14.13
N ALA A 481 25.86 -29.76 13.67
CA ALA A 481 26.88 -30.37 12.82
C ALA A 481 27.62 -31.53 13.52
N ALA A 482 27.96 -31.39 14.81
CA ALA A 482 28.61 -32.44 15.60
C ALA A 482 27.70 -33.67 15.79
N MET A 483 26.39 -33.47 15.89
CA MET A 483 25.41 -34.58 15.94
C MET A 483 25.26 -35.27 14.58
N MET A 484 25.25 -34.51 13.47
CA MET A 484 25.25 -35.08 12.12
C MET A 484 26.52 -35.89 11.83
N ASP A 485 27.68 -35.44 12.33
CA ASP A 485 28.95 -36.19 12.22
C ASP A 485 28.90 -37.54 12.90
N ARG A 486 28.37 -37.60 14.13
CA ARG A 486 28.24 -38.86 14.88
C ARG A 486 27.35 -39.88 14.17
N ARG A 487 26.48 -39.42 13.25
CA ARG A 487 25.60 -40.26 12.42
C ARG A 487 26.14 -40.54 11.03
N GLY A 488 27.27 -39.93 10.63
CA GLY A 488 27.83 -40.07 9.29
C GLY A 488 27.10 -39.25 8.22
N GLU A 489 26.34 -38.22 8.61
CA GLU A 489 25.50 -37.39 7.73
C GLU A 489 26.20 -36.07 7.36
N ALA A 490 27.51 -36.13 7.06
CA ALA A 490 28.32 -34.94 6.83
C ALA A 490 27.84 -34.08 5.64
N ALA A 491 27.12 -34.68 4.68
CA ALA A 491 26.56 -33.98 3.53
C ALA A 491 25.45 -32.98 3.90
N MET A 492 24.75 -33.18 5.02
CA MET A 492 23.61 -32.34 5.44
C MET A 492 24.02 -31.07 6.20
N LYS A 493 25.30 -30.95 6.56
CA LYS A 493 25.78 -29.86 7.42
C LYS A 493 25.69 -28.50 6.73
N GLN A 494 26.02 -28.44 5.44
CA GLN A 494 25.98 -27.20 4.68
C GLN A 494 24.54 -26.69 4.56
N ASP A 495 23.58 -27.59 4.39
CA ASP A 495 22.16 -27.25 4.31
C ASP A 495 21.62 -26.81 5.68
N ALA A 496 22.01 -27.49 6.77
CA ALA A 496 21.68 -27.05 8.13
C ALA A 496 22.26 -25.66 8.44
N GLU A 497 23.52 -25.42 8.08
CA GLU A 497 24.18 -24.13 8.24
C GLU A 497 23.48 -23.03 7.44
N TYR A 498 23.09 -23.35 6.20
CA TYR A 498 22.38 -22.43 5.32
C TYR A 498 21.00 -22.06 5.88
N ILE A 499 20.18 -23.05 6.27
CA ILE A 499 18.85 -22.83 6.86
C ILE A 499 18.98 -21.94 8.11
N TRP A 500 19.98 -22.19 8.96
CA TRP A 500 20.18 -21.41 10.17
C TRP A 500 20.62 -19.97 9.87
N LYS A 501 21.55 -19.77 8.94
CA LYS A 501 21.98 -18.42 8.51
C LYS A 501 20.83 -17.63 7.90
N GLN A 502 20.01 -18.26 7.07
CA GLN A 502 18.81 -17.63 6.50
C GLN A 502 17.81 -17.24 7.59
N PHE A 503 17.58 -18.11 8.56
CA PHE A 503 16.70 -17.84 9.69
C PHE A 503 17.16 -16.63 10.52
N ILE A 504 18.46 -16.53 10.81
CA ILE A 504 19.03 -15.37 11.53
C ILE A 504 18.94 -14.10 10.70
N ALA A 505 19.24 -14.18 9.40
CA ALA A 505 19.19 -13.03 8.50
C ALA A 505 17.78 -12.43 8.41
N ARG A 506 16.73 -13.27 8.35
CA ARG A 506 15.33 -12.82 8.30
C ARG A 506 14.83 -12.22 9.62
N LEU A 507 15.43 -12.60 10.75
CA LEU A 507 15.08 -12.06 12.07
C LEU A 507 15.88 -10.80 12.47
N TYR A 508 16.91 -10.42 11.72
CA TYR A 508 17.74 -9.26 12.03
C TYR A 508 16.99 -7.94 11.76
N PRO A 509 17.11 -6.89 12.62
CA PRO A 509 17.98 -6.77 13.81
C PRO A 509 17.40 -7.39 15.10
N ASP A 510 16.13 -7.78 15.10
CA ASP A 510 15.38 -8.21 16.28
C ASP A 510 15.54 -9.72 16.59
N VAL A 511 16.76 -10.25 16.46
CA VAL A 511 17.06 -11.66 16.71
C VAL A 511 16.91 -11.96 18.21
N PRO A 512 15.97 -12.82 18.64
CA PRO A 512 15.76 -13.11 20.04
C PRO A 512 16.92 -13.92 20.63
N LEU A 513 17.10 -13.84 21.95
CA LEU A 513 18.03 -14.71 22.67
C LEU A 513 17.57 -16.17 22.60
N PHE A 514 18.42 -17.04 22.08
CA PHE A 514 18.18 -18.49 22.06
C PHE A 514 18.57 -19.09 23.41
N ARG A 515 17.61 -19.20 24.33
CA ARG A 515 17.87 -19.72 25.69
C ARG A 515 17.90 -21.26 25.79
N ASN A 516 17.46 -21.98 24.76
CA ASN A 516 17.36 -23.44 24.75
C ASN A 516 17.98 -24.02 23.49
N ASP A 517 19.31 -24.06 23.47
CA ASP A 517 20.14 -24.46 22.34
C ASP A 517 19.74 -25.85 21.81
N GLY A 518 19.46 -26.81 22.71
CA GLY A 518 19.06 -28.17 22.34
C GLY A 518 17.75 -28.24 21.56
N GLY A 519 16.79 -27.36 21.88
CA GLY A 519 15.53 -27.29 21.13
C GLY A 519 15.72 -26.78 19.71
N TRP A 520 16.55 -25.75 19.53
CA TRP A 520 16.85 -25.18 18.21
C TRP A 520 17.70 -26.11 17.36
N CYS A 521 18.68 -26.79 17.96
CA CYS A 521 19.46 -27.83 17.28
C CYS A 521 18.56 -28.98 16.80
N ALA A 522 17.64 -29.45 17.66
CA ALA A 522 16.70 -30.52 17.30
C ALA A 522 15.73 -30.12 16.18
N ALA A 523 15.29 -28.85 16.17
CA ALA A 523 14.43 -28.32 15.12
C ALA A 523 15.18 -28.18 13.79
N LEU A 524 16.41 -27.66 13.82
CA LEU A 524 17.27 -27.53 12.65
C LEU A 524 17.63 -28.90 12.06
N ASP A 525 17.99 -29.87 12.91
CA ASP A 525 18.23 -31.26 12.52
C ASP A 525 17.00 -31.91 11.89
N TYR A 526 15.81 -31.70 12.49
CA TYR A 526 14.55 -32.20 11.95
C TYR A 526 14.25 -31.64 10.56
N LEU A 527 14.37 -30.32 10.38
CA LEU A 527 14.07 -29.65 9.11
C LEU A 527 15.05 -30.04 8.01
N THR A 528 16.34 -30.13 8.35
CA THR A 528 17.38 -30.58 7.41
C THR A 528 17.12 -32.03 6.98
N ALA A 529 16.80 -32.92 7.93
CA ALA A 529 16.46 -34.30 7.60
C ALA A 529 15.20 -34.39 6.69
N LYS A 530 14.20 -33.52 6.89
CA LYS A 530 13.02 -33.43 6.02
C LYS A 530 13.36 -32.93 4.62
N LEU A 531 14.24 -31.94 4.50
CA LEU A 531 14.72 -31.42 3.22
C LEU A 531 15.34 -32.53 2.36
N HIS A 532 16.08 -33.45 2.98
CA HIS A 532 16.69 -34.59 2.30
C HIS A 532 15.79 -35.85 2.23
N GLY A 533 14.50 -35.73 2.56
CA GLY A 533 13.53 -36.82 2.44
C GLY A 533 13.69 -37.94 3.46
N HIS A 534 14.42 -37.73 4.56
CA HIS A 534 14.54 -38.74 5.62
C HIS A 534 13.28 -38.80 6.50
N PRO A 535 12.79 -40.01 6.81
CA PRO A 535 11.63 -40.19 7.67
C PRO A 535 12.02 -39.99 9.13
N VAL A 536 12.11 -38.74 9.58
CA VAL A 536 12.33 -38.37 10.98
C VAL A 536 11.05 -37.78 11.58
N THR A 537 10.71 -38.19 12.80
CA THR A 537 9.61 -37.64 13.58
C THR A 537 10.10 -36.62 14.61
N PHE A 538 9.22 -35.72 15.06
CA PHE A 538 9.54 -34.79 16.15
C PHE A 538 9.97 -35.51 17.45
N ARG A 539 9.46 -36.74 17.69
CA ARG A 539 9.83 -37.55 18.87
C ARG A 539 11.27 -38.03 18.79
N GLU A 540 11.71 -38.50 17.63
CA GLU A 540 13.08 -38.94 17.40
C GLU A 540 14.07 -37.78 17.47
N ALA A 541 13.73 -36.63 16.87
CA ALA A 541 14.52 -35.41 16.97
C ALA A 541 14.63 -34.92 18.42
N ALA A 542 13.52 -34.93 19.17
CA ALA A 542 13.50 -34.54 20.58
C ALA A 542 14.38 -35.45 21.47
N GLN A 543 14.34 -36.77 21.24
CA GLN A 543 15.14 -37.74 21.97
C GLN A 543 16.64 -37.56 21.72
N ARG A 544 17.06 -37.22 20.50
CA ARG A 544 18.48 -37.02 20.13
C ARG A 544 19.14 -35.90 20.90
N TYR A 545 18.40 -34.84 21.21
CA TYR A 545 18.92 -33.65 21.89
C TYR A 545 18.45 -33.52 23.35
N GLY A 546 17.71 -34.52 23.88
CA GLY A 546 17.23 -34.53 25.26
C GLY A 546 16.20 -33.43 25.58
N VAL A 547 15.35 -33.06 24.60
CA VAL A 547 14.35 -32.00 24.72
C VAL A 547 12.92 -32.52 24.57
N SER A 548 11.90 -31.68 24.79
CA SER A 548 10.51 -32.09 24.62
C SER A 548 10.06 -32.01 23.15
N VAL A 549 9.13 -32.90 22.76
CA VAL A 549 8.54 -32.91 21.40
C VAL A 549 7.84 -31.60 21.06
N SER A 550 7.18 -30.98 22.04
CA SER A 550 6.53 -29.67 21.88
C SER A 550 7.52 -28.56 21.55
N MET A 551 8.75 -28.64 22.06
CA MET A 551 9.80 -27.66 21.81
C MET A 551 10.34 -27.77 20.39
N VAL A 552 10.62 -29.00 19.94
CA VAL A 552 11.07 -29.26 18.56
C VAL A 552 10.01 -28.81 17.57
N SER A 553 8.74 -29.17 17.78
CA SER A 553 7.66 -28.76 16.86
C SER A 553 7.47 -27.25 16.82
N ARG A 554 7.52 -26.56 17.96
CA ARG A 554 7.39 -25.10 18.02
C ARG A 554 8.53 -24.39 17.31
N TYR A 555 9.78 -24.81 17.55
CA TYR A 555 10.93 -24.18 16.91
C TYR A 555 11.06 -24.55 15.44
N ALA A 556 10.73 -25.79 15.05
CA ALA A 556 10.72 -26.18 13.64
C ALA A 556 9.70 -25.37 12.84
N ARG A 557 8.46 -25.21 13.36
CA ARG A 557 7.47 -24.34 12.71
C ARG A 557 7.92 -22.90 12.60
N ARG A 558 8.65 -22.40 13.60
CA ARG A 558 9.16 -21.04 13.59
C ARG A 558 10.28 -20.85 12.57
N ILE A 559 11.21 -21.81 12.44
CA ILE A 559 12.24 -21.73 11.39
C ILE A 559 11.57 -21.85 10.02
N ASP A 560 10.62 -22.78 9.86
CA ASP A 560 9.91 -23.02 8.60
C ASP A 560 9.05 -21.83 8.16
N SER A 561 8.28 -21.21 9.07
CA SER A 561 7.46 -20.03 8.76
C SER A 561 8.29 -18.82 8.35
N GLU A 562 9.50 -18.70 8.90
CA GLU A 562 10.39 -17.61 8.53
C GLU A 562 11.16 -17.93 7.26
N CYS A 563 11.47 -19.20 6.95
CA CYS A 563 12.40 -19.56 5.86
C CYS A 563 11.75 -20.15 4.60
N ASP A 564 10.51 -20.65 4.67
CA ASP A 564 9.82 -21.42 3.62
C ASP A 564 10.68 -22.56 3.06
N ILE A 565 11.00 -23.55 3.89
CA ILE A 565 12.00 -24.58 3.58
C ILE A 565 11.57 -25.50 2.42
N GLN A 566 10.28 -25.53 2.08
CA GLN A 566 9.74 -26.31 0.95
C GLN A 566 10.18 -25.77 -0.42
N ASP A 567 10.51 -24.48 -0.54
CA ASP A 567 10.89 -23.83 -1.81
C ASP A 567 12.41 -23.81 -2.05
N MET A 568 13.22 -24.37 -1.14
CA MET A 568 14.69 -24.31 -1.19
C MET A 568 15.36 -25.37 -2.09
N LEU A 569 14.63 -26.12 -2.93
CA LEU A 569 15.20 -27.12 -3.85
C LEU A 569 15.31 -26.60 -5.30
N PRO A 570 16.51 -26.57 -5.90
CA PRO A 570 16.65 -26.58 -7.35
C PRO A 570 16.38 -28.01 -7.86
N GLY A 571 15.17 -28.24 -8.36
CA GLY A 571 14.86 -29.39 -9.21
C GLY A 571 14.51 -30.70 -8.50
N THR A 572 13.24 -30.87 -8.13
CA THR A 572 12.54 -32.15 -8.31
C THR A 572 11.14 -31.87 -8.83
N GLY A 573 10.81 -32.49 -9.97
CA GLY A 573 9.56 -32.28 -10.66
C GLY A 573 8.36 -32.83 -9.88
N SER A 574 7.21 -32.23 -10.18
CA SER A 574 5.84 -32.71 -9.98
C SER A 574 5.68 -34.06 -9.27
N LEU A 575 5.03 -34.03 -8.10
CA LEU A 575 4.18 -35.14 -7.69
C LEU A 575 2.75 -34.59 -7.55
N SER A 576 2.03 -34.68 -8.65
CA SER A 576 0.58 -34.64 -8.68
C SER A 576 0.03 -35.82 -7.84
N PRO A 577 -1.11 -35.63 -7.15
CA PRO A 577 -1.71 -36.68 -6.34
C PRO A 577 -2.44 -37.65 -7.26
N SER A 578 -2.00 -38.90 -7.31
CA SER A 578 -2.84 -39.99 -7.83
C SER A 578 -2.77 -41.23 -6.95
N THR A 579 -3.92 -41.52 -6.33
CA THR A 579 -4.52 -42.85 -6.12
C THR A 579 -3.71 -43.93 -5.38
N ASN A 580 -4.14 -44.32 -4.18
CA ASN A 580 -5.07 -45.45 -3.99
C ASN A 580 -5.25 -45.85 -2.50
N ASN A 581 -6.53 -46.08 -2.15
CA ASN A 581 -7.10 -47.08 -1.24
C ASN A 581 -6.17 -47.83 -0.26
N ILE A 582 -6.46 -47.70 1.05
CA ILE A 582 -7.06 -48.77 1.89
C ILE A 582 -8.14 -48.13 2.77
#